data_AF-X0Y9R2-F1
#
_entry.id   AF-X0Y9R2-F1
#
_cell.length_a   1.000
_cell.length_b   1.000
_cell.length_c   1.000
_cell.angle_alpha   90.00
_cell.angle_beta   90.00
_cell.angle_gamma   90.00
#
_symmetry.space_group_name_H-M   'P 1'
#
loop_
_entity.id
_entity.type
_entity.pdbx_description
1 polymer ?
#
loop_
_entity_poly.entity_id
_entity_poly.type
_entity_poly.pdbx_seq_one_letter_code
_entity_poly.pdbx_strand_id
1 'polypeptide(L)'
;MVTLPDGSKTQEGATDEDGKWMLPDGTITYHVNKDGGLDWYSYSGFKRYHDVGGCQQCHGPAGQGSTYAPGLMDSLKTMDFGTFLGTVASGRIRKQGATEYVMPALGDNKNVMCYIED
;
A
#
# COMPACT_ATOMS: atom_id res chain seq x y z
N MET A 1 11.80 -1.40 -11.21
CA MET A 1 12.57 -0.41 -10.44
C MET A 1 13.77 -0.01 -11.28
N VAL A 2 14.05 1.29 -11.33
CA VAL A 2 15.21 1.91 -11.98
C VAL A 2 16.11 2.54 -10.93
N THR A 3 17.41 2.66 -11.25
CA THR A 3 18.38 3.40 -10.43
C THR A 3 18.62 4.77 -11.05
N LEU A 4 18.47 5.84 -10.26
CA LEU A 4 18.69 7.21 -10.69
C LEU A 4 20.19 7.57 -10.66
N PRO A 5 20.63 8.65 -11.33
CA PRO A 5 22.05 9.04 -11.39
C PRO A 5 22.71 9.30 -10.02
N ASP A 6 21.92 9.66 -9.01
CA ASP A 6 22.37 9.89 -7.63
C ASP A 6 22.47 8.60 -6.79
N GLY A 7 22.18 7.44 -7.39
CA GLY A 7 22.20 6.13 -6.74
C GLY A 7 20.92 5.76 -6.00
N SER A 8 19.92 6.65 -5.94
CA SER A 8 18.58 6.35 -5.44
C SER A 8 17.81 5.47 -6.43
N LYS A 9 16.67 4.91 -6.01
CA LYS A 9 15.90 3.97 -6.82
C LYS A 9 14.39 4.24 -6.71
N THR A 10 13.68 4.11 -7.83
CA THR A 10 12.22 4.29 -7.89
C THR A 10 11.64 3.54 -9.09
N GLN A 11 10.40 3.81 -9.50
CA GLN A 11 9.81 3.30 -10.73
C GLN A 11 10.13 4.18 -11.94
N GLU A 12 10.03 3.63 -13.14
CA GLU A 12 10.40 4.33 -14.37
C GLU A 12 9.46 5.52 -14.61
N GLY A 13 10.03 6.69 -14.93
CA GLY A 13 9.27 7.91 -15.16
C GLY A 13 8.69 8.57 -13.92
N ALA A 14 9.01 8.06 -12.71
CA ALA A 14 8.53 8.64 -11.47
C ALA A 14 9.14 10.03 -11.22
N THR A 15 8.30 10.97 -10.80
CA THR A 15 8.68 12.35 -10.45
C THR A 15 8.26 12.67 -9.02
N ASP A 16 9.03 13.53 -8.37
CA ASP A 16 8.74 14.04 -7.02
C ASP A 16 7.89 15.30 -7.10
N GLU A 17 6.81 15.33 -6.32
CA GLU A 17 5.99 16.51 -6.05
C GLU A 17 5.84 16.64 -4.53
N ASP A 18 6.53 17.63 -3.93
CA ASP A 18 6.51 17.89 -2.48
C ASP A 18 6.82 16.65 -1.61
N GLY A 19 7.78 15.84 -2.03
CA GLY A 19 8.20 14.61 -1.34
C GLY A 19 7.35 13.38 -1.68
N LYS A 20 6.29 13.54 -2.48
CA LYS A 20 5.44 12.46 -2.96
C LYS A 20 5.85 12.05 -4.36
N TRP A 21 6.19 10.78 -4.53
CA TRP A 21 6.62 10.25 -5.82
C TRP A 21 5.43 9.74 -6.61
N MET A 22 5.32 10.12 -7.88
CA MET A 22 4.22 9.73 -8.76
C MET A 22 4.72 9.30 -10.14
N LEU A 23 4.06 8.32 -10.73
CA LEU A 23 4.26 7.89 -12.10
C LEU A 23 3.64 8.89 -13.10
N PRO A 24 3.98 8.81 -14.39
CA PRO A 24 3.42 9.69 -15.42
C PRO A 24 1.89 9.63 -15.56
N ASP A 25 1.26 8.55 -15.09
CA ASP A 25 -0.20 8.39 -15.07
C ASP A 25 -0.87 8.95 -13.80
N GLY A 26 -0.10 9.56 -12.91
CA GLY A 26 -0.55 10.10 -11.62
C GLY A 26 -0.62 9.08 -10.50
N THR A 27 -0.25 7.81 -10.74
CA THR A 27 -0.23 6.78 -9.69
C THR A 27 0.91 7.03 -8.72
N ILE A 28 0.61 6.99 -7.43
CA ILE A 28 1.59 7.18 -6.36
C ILE A 28 2.58 6.01 -6.35
N THR A 29 3.84 6.31 -6.10
CA THR A 29 4.90 5.31 -6.03
C THR A 29 5.91 5.64 -4.93
N TYR A 30 6.88 4.74 -4.76
CA TYR A 30 7.89 4.82 -3.72
C TYR A 30 9.24 5.29 -4.27
N HIS A 31 10.05 5.86 -3.40
CA HIS A 31 11.44 6.18 -3.66
C HIS A 31 12.33 5.64 -2.55
N VAL A 32 13.44 5.04 -2.96
CA VAL A 32 14.47 4.50 -2.08
C VAL A 32 15.70 5.36 -2.22
N ASN A 33 16.05 6.06 -1.16
CA ASN A 33 17.24 6.89 -1.04
C ASN A 33 18.52 6.06 -1.26
N LYS A 34 19.61 6.75 -1.61
CA LYS A 34 20.92 6.11 -1.86
C LYS A 34 21.48 5.31 -0.67
N ASP A 35 21.04 5.64 0.55
CA ASP A 35 21.40 4.95 1.79
C ASP A 35 20.48 3.76 2.11
N GLY A 36 19.49 3.50 1.24
CA GLY A 36 18.48 2.45 1.41
C GLY A 36 17.26 2.89 2.22
N GLY A 37 17.21 4.13 2.72
CA GLY A 37 16.02 4.66 3.38
C GLY A 37 14.86 4.84 2.41
N LEU A 38 13.63 4.73 2.88
CA LEU A 38 12.43 5.01 2.08
C LEU A 38 12.08 6.50 2.15
N ASP A 39 11.36 6.98 1.14
CA ASP A 39 10.69 8.28 1.20
C ASP A 39 9.70 8.35 2.37
N TRP A 40 9.30 9.58 2.72
CA TRP A 40 8.46 9.81 3.89
C TRP A 40 7.08 9.15 3.78
N TYR A 41 6.46 9.18 2.60
CA TYR A 41 5.14 8.59 2.39
C TYR A 41 5.24 7.08 2.57
N SER A 42 6.15 6.41 1.85
CA SER A 42 6.40 4.97 2.01
C SER A 42 6.70 4.55 3.46
N TYR A 43 7.47 5.36 4.20
CA TYR A 43 7.75 5.11 5.62
C TYR A 43 6.52 5.33 6.52
N SER A 44 5.71 6.36 6.23
CA SER A 44 4.45 6.62 6.91
C SER A 44 3.47 5.47 6.70
N GLY A 45 3.27 5.04 5.45
CA GLY A 45 2.45 3.89 5.08
C GLY A 45 2.90 2.60 5.77
N PHE A 46 4.21 2.36 5.84
CA PHE A 46 4.76 1.22 6.58
C PHE A 46 4.35 1.23 8.06
N LYS A 47 4.43 2.38 8.73
CA LYS A 47 3.99 2.48 10.14
C LYS A 47 2.48 2.26 10.26
N ARG A 48 1.66 2.88 9.41
CA ARG A 48 0.19 2.71 9.43
C ARG A 48 -0.25 1.29 9.15
N TYR A 49 0.46 0.59 8.28
CA TYR A 49 0.27 -0.84 8.04
C TYR A 49 0.46 -1.65 9.33
N HIS A 50 1.49 -1.31 10.11
CA HIS A 50 1.85 -2.00 11.35
C HIS A 50 1.18 -1.44 12.62
N ASP A 51 0.47 -0.31 12.55
CA ASP A 51 -0.20 0.28 13.70
C ASP A 51 -1.28 -0.66 14.28
N VAL A 52 -1.63 -0.44 15.55
CA VAL A 52 -2.69 -1.19 16.24
C VAL A 52 -4.03 -0.93 15.55
N GLY A 53 -4.69 -1.99 15.10
CA GLY A 53 -5.90 -1.88 14.24
C GLY A 53 -5.60 -1.60 12.77
N GLY A 54 -4.31 -1.59 12.38
CA GLY A 54 -3.84 -1.51 11.01
C GLY A 54 -3.93 -2.83 10.25
N CYS A 55 -3.46 -2.79 9.00
CA CYS A 55 -3.63 -3.86 8.03
C CYS A 55 -2.91 -5.16 8.40
N GLN A 56 -1.79 -5.08 9.13
CA GLN A 56 -0.94 -6.24 9.45
C GLN A 56 -1.69 -7.33 10.22
N GLN A 57 -2.71 -6.97 11.00
CA GLN A 57 -3.40 -7.91 11.89
C GLN A 57 -4.05 -9.05 11.09
N CYS A 58 -4.53 -8.74 9.89
CA CYS A 58 -5.13 -9.71 8.99
C CYS A 58 -4.19 -10.08 7.85
N HIS A 59 -3.47 -9.10 7.29
CA HIS A 59 -2.64 -9.29 6.10
C HIS A 59 -1.19 -9.72 6.39
N GLY A 60 -0.87 -10.03 7.66
CA GLY A 60 0.43 -10.57 8.08
C GLY A 60 1.53 -9.49 8.19
N PRO A 61 2.71 -9.85 8.71
CA PRO A 61 3.85 -8.94 8.75
C PRO A 61 4.30 -8.60 7.33
N ALA A 62 4.57 -7.31 7.08
CA ALA A 62 5.03 -6.81 5.79
C ALA A 62 4.20 -7.26 4.56
N GLY A 63 2.88 -7.48 4.71
CA GLY A 63 2.00 -7.81 3.58
C GLY A 63 2.14 -9.22 3.04
N GLN A 64 2.76 -10.15 3.78
CA GLN A 64 2.97 -11.53 3.34
C GLN A 64 1.69 -12.37 3.30
N GLY A 65 0.61 -11.89 3.92
CA GLY A 65 -0.65 -12.61 4.04
C GLY A 65 -0.71 -13.46 5.31
N SER A 66 -1.89 -14.02 5.53
CA SER A 66 -2.13 -14.96 6.62
C SER A 66 -3.16 -16.01 6.18
N THR A 67 -3.52 -16.91 7.09
CA THR A 67 -4.66 -17.81 6.88
C THR A 67 -6.00 -17.08 6.81
N TYR A 68 -6.08 -15.83 7.25
CA TYR A 68 -7.29 -15.02 7.29
C TYR A 68 -7.43 -14.05 6.11
N ALA A 69 -6.33 -13.56 5.54
CA ALA A 69 -6.37 -12.57 4.46
C ALA A 69 -5.20 -12.73 3.46
N PRO A 70 -5.36 -12.30 2.21
CA PRO A 70 -4.35 -12.49 1.16
C PRO A 70 -3.08 -11.66 1.42
N GLY A 71 -1.97 -12.10 0.81
CA GLY A 71 -0.73 -11.34 0.75
C GLY A 71 -0.88 -10.10 -0.13
N LEU A 72 -0.73 -8.91 0.47
CA LEU A 72 -0.81 -7.65 -0.24
C LEU A 72 0.39 -7.43 -1.16
N MET A 73 1.55 -7.98 -0.82
CA MET A 73 2.76 -7.91 -1.66
C MET A 73 2.55 -8.53 -3.05
N ASP A 74 1.68 -9.53 -3.16
CA ASP A 74 1.33 -10.12 -4.46
C ASP A 74 0.10 -9.46 -5.07
N SER A 75 -0.88 -9.09 -4.24
CA SER A 75 -2.12 -8.44 -4.71
C SER A 75 -1.84 -7.10 -5.40
N LEU A 76 -0.95 -6.28 -4.84
CA LEU A 76 -0.65 -4.93 -5.34
C LEU A 76 0.20 -4.92 -6.62
N LYS A 77 0.73 -6.07 -7.06
CA LYS A 77 1.47 -6.15 -8.33
C LYS A 77 0.56 -6.05 -9.55
N THR A 78 -0.71 -6.42 -9.40
CA THR A 78 -1.70 -6.50 -10.50
C THR A 78 -2.94 -5.67 -10.23
N MET A 79 -3.07 -5.08 -9.04
CA MET A 79 -4.16 -4.21 -8.64
C MET A 79 -3.78 -2.76 -8.89
N ASP A 80 -4.62 -2.02 -9.61
CA ASP A 80 -4.48 -0.57 -9.75
C ASP A 80 -4.87 0.16 -8.47
N PHE A 81 -4.39 1.40 -8.34
CA PHE A 81 -4.61 2.21 -7.13
C PHE A 81 -6.10 2.52 -6.87
N GLY A 82 -6.91 2.70 -7.92
CA GLY A 82 -8.34 2.95 -7.77
C GLY A 82 -9.08 1.73 -7.20
N THR A 83 -8.75 0.54 -7.68
CA THR A 83 -9.26 -0.73 -7.13
C THR A 83 -8.81 -0.93 -5.68
N PHE A 84 -7.56 -0.62 -5.36
CA PHE A 84 -7.06 -0.65 -3.98
C PHE A 84 -7.87 0.29 -3.07
N LEU A 85 -8.00 1.56 -3.46
CA LEU A 85 -8.74 2.57 -2.71
C LEU A 85 -10.20 2.16 -2.50
N GLY A 86 -10.88 1.72 -3.55
CA GLY A 86 -12.27 1.27 -3.48
C GLY A 86 -12.44 0.05 -2.56
N THR A 87 -11.50 -0.89 -2.60
CA THR A 87 -11.49 -2.09 -1.74
C THR A 87 -11.29 -1.73 -0.28
N VAL A 88 -10.38 -0.80 0.03
CA VAL A 88 -10.15 -0.33 1.40
C VAL A 88 -11.35 0.45 1.92
N ALA A 89 -11.87 1.38 1.12
CA ALA A 89 -12.97 2.25 1.52
C ALA A 89 -14.27 1.45 1.73
N SER A 90 -14.61 0.56 0.80
CA SER A 90 -15.89 -0.18 0.80
C SER A 90 -15.82 -1.52 1.52
N GLY A 91 -14.62 -1.99 1.85
CA GLY A 91 -14.40 -3.35 2.30
C GLY A 91 -14.62 -4.37 1.17
N ARG A 92 -14.48 -5.66 1.52
CA ARG A 92 -14.66 -6.74 0.56
C ARG A 92 -15.12 -8.01 1.25
N ILE A 93 -16.14 -8.66 0.70
CA ILE A 93 -16.59 -9.98 1.13
C ILE A 93 -16.20 -11.00 0.06
N ARG A 94 -15.54 -12.09 0.48
CA ARG A 94 -15.21 -13.22 -0.39
C ARG A 94 -15.72 -14.51 0.24
N LYS A 95 -16.43 -15.32 -0.53
CA LYS A 95 -16.86 -16.66 -0.11
C LYS A 95 -15.94 -17.72 -0.69
N GLN A 96 -15.55 -18.68 0.12
CA GLN A 96 -14.83 -19.88 -0.30
C GLN A 96 -15.47 -21.11 0.36
N GLY A 97 -16.28 -21.84 -0.41
CA GLY A 97 -17.12 -22.91 0.14
C GLY A 97 -18.15 -22.34 1.12
N ALA A 98 -18.16 -22.89 2.34
CA ALA A 98 -19.03 -22.43 3.42
C ALA A 98 -18.44 -21.25 4.24
N THR A 99 -17.18 -20.87 4.00
CA THR A 99 -16.50 -19.82 4.76
C THR A 99 -16.65 -18.48 4.06
N GLU A 100 -17.01 -17.46 4.82
CA GLU A 100 -17.04 -16.07 4.39
C GLU A 100 -15.85 -15.31 5.01
N TYR A 101 -15.08 -14.64 4.16
CA TYR A 101 -13.98 -13.77 4.54
C TYR A 101 -14.43 -12.32 4.35
N VAL A 102 -14.38 -11.55 5.44
CA VAL A 102 -14.84 -10.16 5.45
C VAL A 102 -13.65 -9.25 5.73
N MET A 103 -13.28 -8.46 4.73
CA MET A 103 -12.48 -7.26 4.92
C MET A 103 -13.44 -6.11 5.27
N PRO A 104 -13.35 -5.51 6.47
CA PRO A 104 -14.23 -4.44 6.87
C PRO A 104 -14.01 -3.20 5.99
N ALA A 105 -15.07 -2.41 5.82
CA ALA A 105 -14.97 -1.10 5.20
C ALA A 105 -14.21 -0.14 6.12
N LEU A 106 -13.19 0.52 5.57
CA LEU A 106 -12.36 1.48 6.30
C LEU A 106 -12.55 2.91 5.81
N GLY A 107 -13.55 3.16 4.94
CA GLY A 107 -13.84 4.48 4.36
C GLY A 107 -14.13 5.58 5.39
N ASP A 108 -14.69 5.23 6.55
CA ASP A 108 -14.95 6.19 7.64
C ASP A 108 -13.79 6.29 8.63
N ASN A 109 -12.76 5.46 8.49
CA ASN A 109 -11.61 5.46 9.38
C ASN A 109 -10.61 6.52 8.95
N LYS A 110 -10.61 7.66 9.66
CA LYS A 110 -9.68 8.78 9.39
C LYS A 110 -8.20 8.40 9.57
N ASN A 111 -7.88 7.41 10.40
CA ASN A 111 -6.49 6.94 10.54
C ASN A 111 -6.03 6.13 9.31
N VAL A 112 -6.96 5.73 8.43
CA VAL A 112 -6.68 5.05 7.17
C VAL A 112 -6.84 6.04 6.02
N MET A 113 -8.03 6.62 5.84
CA MET A 113 -8.36 7.37 4.62
C MET A 113 -7.62 8.71 4.49
N CYS A 114 -7.20 9.34 5.59
CA CYS A 114 -6.37 10.55 5.51
C CYS A 114 -4.92 10.26 5.10
N TYR A 115 -4.50 8.99 5.12
CA TYR A 115 -3.12 8.54 4.88
C TYR A 115 -3.09 7.36 3.90
N ILE A 116 -4.14 7.14 3.11
CA ILE A 116 -4.25 5.98 2.21
C ILE A 116 -3.28 6.04 1.03
N GLU A 117 -2.74 7.23 0.82
CA GLU A 117 -1.75 7.58 -0.20
C GLU A 117 -0.31 7.45 0.30
N ASP A 118 -0.12 7.10 1.58
CA ASP A 118 1.17 6.85 2.23
C ASP A 118 1.60 5.38 2.11
#